data_AF-A0A402D3V8-F1
#
_entry.id   AF-A0A402D3V8-F1
#
_cell.length_a   1.000
_cell.length_b   1.000
_cell.length_c   1.000
_cell.angle_alpha   90.00
_cell.angle_beta   90.00
_cell.angle_gamma   90.00
#
_symmetry.space_group_name_H-M   'P 1'
#
loop_
_entity.id
_entity.type
_entity.pdbx_description
1 polymer ?
#
loop_
_entity_poly.entity_id
_entity_poly.type
_entity_poly.pdbx_seq_one_letter_code
_entity_poly.pdbx_strand_id
1 'polypeptide(L)'
;MRVVVDRQGWAMVMLDRDGGDALLASSSPAEVDRALARSIGGSVRPLGGWSGRQMARNWSVVRRSNDWLHRTGLRAQGVVNPDPLRPLMRAAHILYLVVEVSPRNAPNFHLSGAYPERMASGNVYYRRAYFEYPELPGLIGRLRRAPKPPAVTVQAGYTRADLIGVCAPLALVLLLPLAITFWMRARALRAMAAEEVDSATALFGFNRFLQQITLVVWLLWLPLNYGLGLRAILEFFWDGPLNFIPLPFLAYYLPALTTVACTVIAAPVFRRVWDKQFASENVVKDSLLALAMFLPVVFYSVAASCFLDNPYAAAGWAAAGLAVRQGVQRLGRRPVLRVTGGELFEAAQRFSSASGLPPADVLVLPGAAGSFANAFATTGNRVLLTKYLVDALSKREVNAIMAHEMTHLKHKHPMILGATYLASAALSIGAAFWAAMHHVPAAWLGVIQAAVLILSMLGQTMLGRAFERVADAGALALTGDPEACISGLGKITRLNRMPMEWGKWDRYWLTHPSTSQRFREIAKRGGMSEEQVTAAMQAAGGETTGERYNIVVRSAAAPAPVV
;
A
#
# COMPACT_ATOMS: atom_id res chain seq x y z
N MET A 1 -8.39 22.13 37.03
CA MET A 1 -8.36 20.73 36.54
C MET A 1 -8.75 20.68 35.07
N ARG A 2 -7.88 20.17 34.21
CA ARG A 2 -8.18 19.93 32.80
C ARG A 2 -8.24 18.42 32.55
N VAL A 3 -9.30 17.97 31.90
CA VAL A 3 -9.50 16.59 31.45
C VAL A 3 -9.46 16.59 29.92
N VAL A 4 -8.35 16.17 29.34
CA VAL A 4 -8.23 15.98 27.90
C VAL A 4 -8.62 14.56 27.59
N VAL A 5 -9.67 14.41 26.78
CA VAL A 5 -10.17 13.10 26.36
C VAL A 5 -9.67 12.84 24.95
N ASP A 6 -8.96 11.75 24.75
CA ASP A 6 -8.53 11.33 23.42
C ASP A 6 -9.59 10.43 22.73
N ARG A 7 -9.31 10.07 21.47
CA ARG A 7 -10.19 9.22 20.65
C ARG A 7 -10.41 7.81 21.21
N GLN A 8 -9.49 7.32 22.03
CA GLN A 8 -9.50 5.96 22.60
C GLN A 8 -10.24 5.94 23.94
N GLY A 9 -10.83 7.06 24.35
CA GLY A 9 -11.46 7.22 25.64
C GLY A 9 -10.46 7.30 26.79
N TRP A 10 -9.18 7.57 26.53
CA TRP A 10 -8.25 7.88 27.61
C TRP A 10 -8.51 9.30 28.09
N ALA A 11 -8.50 9.50 29.41
CA ALA A 11 -8.49 10.81 30.01
C ALA A 11 -7.08 11.12 30.51
N MET A 12 -6.54 12.22 30.03
CA MET A 12 -5.42 12.88 30.66
C MET A 12 -5.97 13.94 31.61
N VAL A 13 -5.78 13.71 32.90
CA VAL A 13 -6.22 14.59 33.97
C VAL A 13 -5.02 15.40 34.44
N MET A 14 -5.16 16.72 34.41
CA MET A 14 -4.10 17.65 34.75
C MET A 14 -4.58 18.68 35.77
N LEU A 15 -3.76 18.95 36.77
CA LEU A 15 -3.91 20.09 37.67
C LEU A 15 -2.89 21.15 37.29
N ASP A 16 -3.38 22.38 37.15
CA ASP A 16 -2.55 23.55 36.91
C ASP A 16 -1.50 23.64 38.00
N ARG A 17 -0.36 24.26 37.67
CA ARG A 17 0.82 24.24 38.54
C ARG A 17 0.50 24.74 39.94
N ASP A 18 -0.07 25.93 40.05
CA ASP A 18 -0.38 26.59 41.33
C ASP A 18 -1.38 25.77 42.16
N GLY A 19 -2.49 25.33 41.55
CA GLY A 19 -3.50 24.52 42.24
C GLY A 19 -3.01 23.14 42.66
N GLY A 20 -2.22 22.46 41.81
CA GLY A 20 -1.70 21.14 42.13
C GLY A 20 -0.55 21.17 43.14
N ASP A 21 0.31 22.20 43.11
CA ASP A 21 1.38 22.37 44.09
C ASP A 21 0.79 22.65 45.49
N ALA A 22 -0.27 23.47 45.57
CA ALA A 22 -0.99 23.72 46.83
C ALA A 22 -1.65 22.44 47.40
N LEU A 23 -2.21 21.58 46.55
CA LEU A 23 -2.76 20.29 46.98
C LEU A 23 -1.69 19.32 47.46
N LEU A 24 -0.54 19.27 46.78
CA LEU A 24 0.58 18.41 47.17
C LEU A 24 1.31 18.90 48.43
N ALA A 25 1.25 20.22 48.72
CA ALA A 25 1.78 20.79 49.95
C ALA A 25 0.91 20.48 51.18
N SER A 26 -0.39 20.28 50.99
CA SER A 26 -1.38 20.06 52.06
C SER A 26 -1.87 18.62 52.19
N SER A 27 -1.56 17.74 51.24
CA SER A 27 -2.05 16.35 51.18
C SER A 27 -1.02 15.43 50.54
N SER A 28 -1.07 14.13 50.85
CA SER A 28 -0.15 13.17 50.23
C SER A 28 -0.46 12.95 48.74
N PRO A 29 0.55 12.64 47.89
CA PRO A 29 0.32 12.33 46.47
C PRO A 29 -0.71 11.19 46.26
N ALA A 30 -0.74 10.21 47.15
CA ALA A 30 -1.69 9.10 47.11
C ALA A 30 -3.14 9.55 47.38
N GLU A 31 -3.36 10.54 48.23
CA GLU A 31 -4.69 11.10 48.49
C GLU A 31 -5.20 11.92 47.31
N VAL A 32 -4.33 12.73 46.70
CA VAL A 32 -4.63 13.46 45.48
C VAL A 32 -5.00 12.48 44.36
N ASP A 33 -4.23 11.40 44.18
CA ASP A 33 -4.51 10.38 43.15
C ASP A 33 -5.83 9.65 43.41
N ARG A 34 -6.14 9.27 44.66
CA ARG A 34 -7.44 8.67 45.02
C ARG A 34 -8.60 9.62 44.77
N ALA A 35 -8.44 10.91 45.07
CA ALA A 35 -9.47 11.91 44.80
C ALA A 35 -9.67 12.15 43.30
N LEU A 36 -8.60 12.16 42.51
CA LEU A 36 -8.68 12.25 41.04
C LEU A 36 -9.34 11.02 40.43
N ALA A 37 -8.98 9.81 40.89
CA ALA A 37 -9.61 8.56 40.47
C ALA A 37 -11.13 8.57 40.69
N ARG A 38 -11.56 8.92 41.91
CA ARG A 38 -12.99 9.04 42.23
C ARG A 38 -13.68 10.14 41.44
N SER A 39 -12.95 11.23 41.13
CA SER A 39 -13.53 12.36 40.40
C SER A 39 -13.85 12.03 38.94
N ILE A 40 -13.13 11.08 38.33
CA ILE A 40 -13.39 10.66 36.95
C ILE A 40 -14.18 9.34 36.86
N GLY A 41 -14.32 8.61 37.97
CA GLY A 41 -14.99 7.30 37.98
C GLY A 41 -14.12 6.16 37.45
N GLY A 42 -12.80 6.24 37.59
CA GLY A 42 -11.84 5.23 37.09
C GLY A 42 -10.48 5.32 37.79
N SER A 43 -9.55 4.46 37.42
CA SER A 43 -8.18 4.48 37.94
C SER A 43 -7.34 5.61 37.31
N VAL A 44 -6.39 6.15 38.08
CA VAL A 44 -5.41 7.12 37.57
C VAL A 44 -3.99 6.62 37.80
N ARG A 45 -3.10 6.90 36.85
CA ARG A 45 -1.66 6.57 36.95
C ARG A 45 -0.80 7.76 36.48
N PRO A 46 0.41 7.95 37.03
CA PRO A 46 1.36 8.96 36.54
C PRO A 46 1.68 8.79 35.06
N LEU A 47 1.79 9.91 34.34
CA LEU A 47 2.20 9.91 32.94
C LEU A 47 3.74 9.87 32.85
N GLY A 48 4.32 8.75 32.41
CA GLY A 48 5.77 8.58 32.23
C GLY A 48 6.28 8.99 30.84
N GLY A 49 7.61 9.07 30.68
CA GLY A 49 8.29 9.25 29.38
C GLY A 49 8.59 10.70 28.98
N TRP A 50 8.81 10.94 27.68
CA TRP A 50 9.16 12.26 27.13
C TRP A 50 8.00 13.28 27.21
N SER A 51 6.77 12.82 26.94
CA SER A 51 5.55 13.64 27.04
C SER A 51 5.27 14.15 28.45
N GLY A 52 5.42 13.30 29.47
CA GLY A 52 5.29 13.71 30.88
C GLY A 52 6.26 14.82 31.26
N ARG A 53 7.52 14.74 30.79
CA ARG A 53 8.55 15.77 31.06
C ARG A 53 8.26 17.10 30.37
N GLN A 54 7.71 17.09 29.16
CA GLN A 54 7.34 18.31 28.44
C GLN A 54 6.16 19.03 29.12
N MET A 55 5.19 18.28 29.63
CA MET A 55 3.99 18.81 30.27
C MET A 55 4.22 19.33 31.68
N ALA A 56 5.24 18.84 32.38
CA ALA A 56 5.64 19.28 33.72
C ALA A 56 6.05 20.77 33.82
N ARG A 57 6.20 21.49 32.69
CA ARG A 57 6.49 22.93 32.68
C ARG A 57 5.31 23.78 33.18
N ASN A 58 4.08 23.40 32.83
CA ASN A 58 2.86 24.17 33.08
C ASN A 58 1.85 23.45 34.00
N TRP A 59 2.10 22.18 34.34
CA TRP A 59 1.18 21.32 35.11
C TRP A 59 1.97 20.59 36.20
N SER A 60 1.48 20.60 37.44
CA SER A 60 2.15 19.96 38.59
C SER A 60 1.67 18.53 38.82
N VAL A 61 0.42 18.22 38.49
CA VAL A 61 -0.12 16.85 38.52
C VAL A 61 -0.61 16.46 37.15
N VAL A 62 0.00 15.43 36.56
CA VAL A 62 -0.43 14.83 35.30
C VAL A 62 -0.69 13.35 35.52
N ARG A 63 -1.93 12.93 35.23
CA ARG A 63 -2.39 11.57 35.37
C ARG A 63 -3.11 11.10 34.11
N ARG A 64 -3.04 9.79 33.88
CA ARG A 64 -3.75 9.09 32.81
C ARG A 64 -4.75 8.12 33.41
N SER A 65 -5.93 8.05 32.83
CA SER A 65 -6.97 7.06 33.10
C SER A 65 -7.46 6.41 31.81
N ASN A 66 -7.72 5.11 31.87
CA ASN A 66 -8.18 4.31 30.72
C ASN A 66 -9.57 3.71 30.95
N ASP A 67 -10.13 3.82 32.15
CA ASP A 67 -11.26 3.02 32.65
C ASP A 67 -12.40 3.90 33.21
N TRP A 68 -12.49 5.15 32.74
CA TRP A 68 -13.48 6.13 33.19
C TRP A 68 -14.66 6.33 32.21
N LEU A 69 -14.53 5.83 30.97
CA LEU A 69 -15.60 5.81 29.96
C LEU A 69 -16.18 4.40 29.85
N HIS A 70 -17.45 4.25 30.20
CA HIS A 70 -18.18 2.99 30.04
C HIS A 70 -18.83 2.93 28.67
N ARG A 71 -18.43 1.94 27.85
CA ARG A 71 -19.02 1.71 26.52
C ARG A 71 -20.27 0.83 26.60
N THR A 72 -21.32 1.29 25.93
CA THR A 72 -22.56 0.55 25.67
C THR A 72 -22.87 0.60 24.18
N GLY A 73 -22.49 -0.45 23.45
CA GLY A 73 -22.65 -0.52 22.00
C GLY A 73 -21.85 0.56 21.28
N LEU A 74 -22.53 1.43 20.52
CA LEU A 74 -21.89 2.48 19.71
C LEU A 74 -21.57 3.77 20.49
N ARG A 75 -21.91 3.82 21.78
CA ARG A 75 -21.73 5.01 22.63
C ARG A 75 -20.90 4.68 23.85
N ALA A 76 -20.14 5.65 24.33
CA ALA A 76 -19.37 5.64 25.55
C ALA A 76 -19.84 6.80 26.42
N GLN A 77 -20.00 6.56 27.71
CA GLN A 77 -20.40 7.58 28.68
C GLN A 77 -19.47 7.57 29.89
N GLY A 78 -19.06 8.77 30.32
CA GLY A 78 -18.21 9.00 31.48
C GLY A 78 -18.71 10.20 32.26
N VAL A 79 -18.36 10.30 33.53
CA VAL A 79 -18.81 11.39 34.40
C VAL A 79 -17.60 11.97 35.13
N VAL A 80 -17.44 13.28 35.04
CA VAL A 80 -16.45 14.02 35.81
C VAL A 80 -17.17 14.72 36.96
N ASN A 81 -17.01 14.19 38.17
CA ASN A 81 -17.55 14.74 39.41
C ASN A 81 -16.41 15.28 40.29
N PRO A 82 -16.27 16.59 40.49
CA PRO A 82 -15.19 17.15 41.32
C PRO A 82 -15.42 17.03 42.83
N ASP A 83 -16.57 16.52 43.30
CA ASP A 83 -16.86 16.38 44.74
C ASP A 83 -15.73 15.72 45.55
N PRO A 84 -15.06 14.65 45.07
CA PRO A 84 -13.99 14.00 45.82
C PRO A 84 -12.75 14.87 46.06
N LEU A 85 -12.57 15.97 45.31
CA LEU A 85 -11.46 16.92 45.49
C LEU A 85 -11.76 18.00 46.53
N ARG A 86 -13.03 18.22 46.88
CA ARG A 86 -13.46 19.31 47.78
C ARG A 86 -12.79 19.29 49.17
N PRO A 87 -12.64 18.15 49.86
CA PRO A 87 -11.96 18.12 51.16
C PRO A 87 -10.50 18.57 51.06
N LEU A 88 -9.81 18.19 49.98
CA LEU A 88 -8.41 18.57 49.74
C LEU A 88 -8.31 20.06 49.37
N MET A 89 -9.24 20.58 48.58
CA MET A 89 -9.32 22.00 48.26
C MET A 89 -9.51 22.87 49.51
N ARG A 90 -10.34 22.42 50.47
CA ARG A 90 -10.50 23.12 51.76
C ARG A 90 -9.20 23.17 52.55
N ALA A 91 -8.52 22.03 52.67
CA ALA A 91 -7.23 21.94 53.38
C ALA A 91 -6.14 22.80 52.72
N ALA A 92 -6.20 22.97 51.40
CA ALA A 92 -5.28 23.79 50.61
C ALA A 92 -5.70 25.26 50.44
N HIS A 93 -6.80 25.70 51.06
CA HIS A 93 -7.39 27.04 50.88
C HIS A 93 -7.72 27.42 49.42
N ILE A 94 -8.06 26.45 48.58
CA ILE A 94 -8.45 26.68 47.18
C ILE A 94 -9.93 27.07 47.11
N LEU A 95 -10.21 28.23 46.51
CA LEU A 95 -11.55 28.84 46.50
C LEU A 95 -12.49 28.27 45.43
N TYR A 96 -11.94 27.89 44.27
CA TYR A 96 -12.72 27.38 43.15
C TYR A 96 -11.90 26.39 42.30
N LEU A 97 -12.59 25.51 41.59
CA LEU A 97 -12.04 24.57 40.62
C LEU A 97 -12.69 24.79 39.27
N VAL A 98 -11.90 25.06 38.24
CA VAL A 98 -12.36 24.99 36.85
C VAL A 98 -12.10 23.60 36.31
N VAL A 99 -13.16 22.94 35.81
CA VAL A 99 -13.06 21.71 35.03
C VAL A 99 -13.19 22.06 33.56
N GLU A 100 -12.15 21.75 32.79
CA GLU A 100 -12.15 21.86 31.34
C GLU A 100 -12.14 20.48 30.70
N VAL A 101 -13.14 20.16 29.89
CA VAL A 101 -13.16 18.92 29.09
C VAL A 101 -12.91 19.26 27.63
N SER A 102 -11.88 18.64 27.04
CA SER A 102 -11.53 18.81 25.64
C SER A 102 -11.58 17.48 24.90
N PRO A 103 -12.49 17.31 23.94
CA PRO A 103 -12.43 16.17 23.03
C PRO A 103 -11.35 16.41 21.98
N ARG A 104 -10.29 15.60 22.00
CA ARG A 104 -9.32 15.60 20.93
C ARG A 104 -9.84 14.74 19.79
N ASN A 105 -10.30 15.39 18.72
CA ASN A 105 -10.46 14.76 17.41
C ASN A 105 -11.57 13.68 17.31
N ALA A 106 -12.51 13.59 18.25
CA ALA A 106 -13.62 12.62 18.26
C ALA A 106 -14.88 13.17 17.55
N PRO A 107 -15.44 12.48 16.53
CA PRO A 107 -16.75 12.83 15.98
C PRO A 107 -17.85 12.58 17.04
N ASN A 108 -18.88 13.42 17.07
CA ASN A 108 -20.09 13.26 17.89
C ASN A 108 -19.85 13.16 19.41
N PHE A 109 -19.00 14.06 19.92
CA PHE A 109 -18.79 14.26 21.35
C PHE A 109 -19.87 15.20 21.92
N HIS A 110 -20.71 14.70 22.82
CA HIS A 110 -21.74 15.45 23.51
C HIS A 110 -21.39 15.61 24.98
N LEU A 111 -21.41 16.85 25.47
CA LEU A 111 -21.14 17.18 26.85
C LEU A 111 -22.36 17.87 27.45
N SER A 112 -22.81 17.40 28.60
CA SER A 112 -23.91 18.01 29.35
C SER A 112 -23.44 18.47 30.72
N GLY A 113 -23.91 19.64 31.16
CA GLY A 113 -23.51 20.24 32.43
C GLY A 113 -22.22 21.07 32.35
N ALA A 114 -21.82 21.56 31.17
CA ALA A 114 -20.73 22.51 30.98
C ALA A 114 -21.05 23.43 29.78
N TYR A 115 -20.47 24.63 29.75
CA TYR A 115 -20.72 25.60 28.68
C TYR A 115 -19.60 25.55 27.63
N PRO A 116 -19.93 25.55 26.32
CA PRO A 116 -18.91 25.56 25.27
C PRO A 116 -18.25 26.95 25.21
N GLU A 117 -16.92 26.97 25.19
CA GLU A 117 -16.11 28.17 25.01
C GLU A 117 -15.15 27.94 23.83
N ARG A 118 -15.18 28.84 22.84
CA ARG A 118 -14.29 28.80 21.67
C ARG A 118 -13.05 29.63 21.95
N MET A 119 -11.87 29.01 21.87
CA MET A 119 -10.61 29.75 21.92
C MET A 119 -10.24 30.32 20.55
N ALA A 120 -9.36 31.33 20.53
CA ALA A 120 -8.76 31.88 19.32
C ALA A 120 -8.02 30.83 18.46
N SER A 121 -7.63 29.69 19.07
CA SER A 121 -7.03 28.53 18.38
C SER A 121 -8.04 27.66 17.61
N GLY A 122 -9.34 27.99 17.61
CA GLY A 122 -10.40 27.21 16.96
C GLY A 122 -10.89 25.99 17.75
N ASN A 123 -10.20 25.62 18.82
CA ASN A 123 -10.58 24.51 19.69
C ASN A 123 -11.76 24.90 20.60
N VAL A 124 -12.75 24.00 20.72
CA VAL A 124 -13.88 24.13 21.65
C VAL A 124 -13.57 23.36 22.93
N TYR A 125 -13.63 24.06 24.06
CA TYR A 125 -13.52 23.45 25.39
C TYR A 125 -14.84 23.64 26.11
N TYR A 126 -15.16 22.70 26.98
CA TYR A 126 -16.34 22.82 27.84
C TYR A 126 -15.87 23.14 29.23
N ARG A 127 -16.24 24.32 29.70
CA ARG A 127 -15.74 24.90 30.95
C ARG A 127 -16.85 24.95 31.98
N ARG A 128 -16.51 24.59 33.21
CA ARG A 128 -17.36 24.81 34.38
C ARG A 128 -16.55 25.12 35.62
N ALA A 129 -16.96 26.16 36.34
CA ALA A 129 -16.41 26.51 37.64
C ALA A 129 -17.23 25.89 38.78
N TYR A 130 -16.53 25.36 39.78
CA TYR A 130 -17.06 24.81 41.03
C TYR A 130 -16.49 25.65 42.18
N PHE A 131 -17.34 26.09 43.11
CA PHE A 131 -16.91 26.96 44.22
C PHE A 131 -16.97 26.19 45.53
N GLU A 132 -15.93 26.33 46.37
CA GLU A 132 -15.86 25.62 47.64
C GLU A 132 -16.63 26.34 48.75
N TYR A 133 -16.57 27.67 48.74
CA TYR A 133 -17.21 28.56 49.72
C TYR A 133 -18.32 29.37 49.04
N PRO A 134 -19.57 28.89 49.03
CA PRO A 134 -20.69 29.58 48.36
C PRO A 134 -21.12 30.88 49.05
N GLU A 135 -20.67 31.11 50.29
CA GLU A 135 -21.08 32.21 51.18
C GLU A 135 -20.12 33.41 51.17
N LEU A 136 -19.10 33.45 50.30
CA LEU A 136 -18.11 34.54 50.26
C LEU A 136 -18.78 35.93 50.03
N PRO A 137 -18.61 36.92 50.94
CA PRO A 137 -19.27 38.22 50.80
C PRO A 137 -18.69 39.04 49.64
N GLY A 138 -19.55 39.63 48.78
CA GLY A 138 -19.14 40.54 47.70
C GLY A 138 -19.71 40.21 46.31
N LEU A 139 -19.12 40.79 45.25
CA LEU A 139 -19.54 40.65 43.83
C LEU A 139 -19.68 39.17 43.38
N ILE A 140 -18.95 38.26 44.03
CA ILE A 140 -18.94 36.81 43.77
C ILE A 140 -20.20 36.12 44.35
N GLY A 141 -20.71 36.57 45.49
CA GLY A 141 -21.94 36.04 46.10
C GLY A 141 -23.22 36.35 45.31
N ARG A 142 -23.20 37.39 44.47
CA ARG A 142 -24.30 37.69 43.52
C ARG A 142 -24.34 36.74 42.31
N LEU A 143 -23.30 35.93 42.07
CA LEU A 143 -23.16 35.12 40.85
C LEU A 143 -23.67 33.67 40.94
N ARG A 144 -24.26 33.20 42.06
CA ARG A 144 -25.31 32.15 42.15
C ARG A 144 -25.38 31.48 43.52
N ARG A 145 -26.59 31.48 44.11
CA ARG A 145 -27.11 30.35 44.90
C ARG A 145 -27.69 29.34 43.91
N ALA A 146 -26.92 28.33 43.54
CA ALA A 146 -27.41 27.23 42.71
C ALA A 146 -27.29 25.91 43.49
N PRO A 147 -28.22 24.95 43.30
CA PRO A 147 -28.10 23.61 43.88
C PRO A 147 -26.78 22.95 43.48
N LYS A 148 -26.35 21.94 44.25
CA LYS A 148 -25.10 21.19 44.06
C LYS A 148 -24.84 20.99 42.55
N PRO A 149 -23.76 21.56 42.00
CA PRO A 149 -23.61 21.61 40.54
C PRO A 149 -23.57 20.18 39.97
N PRO A 150 -24.46 19.81 39.03
CA PRO A 150 -24.45 18.47 38.45
C PRO A 150 -23.09 18.17 37.82
N ALA A 151 -22.61 16.94 37.98
CA ALA A 151 -21.36 16.46 37.38
C ALA A 151 -21.34 16.68 35.86
N VAL A 152 -20.15 16.86 35.28
CA VAL A 152 -20.00 16.97 33.82
C VAL A 152 -20.14 15.57 33.24
N THR A 153 -21.20 15.33 32.47
CA THR A 153 -21.38 14.06 31.78
C THR A 153 -20.79 14.16 30.38
N VAL A 154 -19.94 13.20 30.05
CA VAL A 154 -19.26 13.06 28.78
C VAL A 154 -19.90 11.90 28.03
N GLN A 155 -20.40 12.16 26.83
CA GLN A 155 -20.89 11.15 25.90
C GLN A 155 -20.10 11.24 24.59
N ALA A 156 -19.60 10.11 24.11
CA ALA A 156 -18.86 10.01 22.86
C ALA A 156 -19.30 8.77 22.10
N GLY A 157 -19.29 8.79 20.78
CA GLY A 157 -19.55 7.58 20.01
C GLY A 157 -20.11 7.83 18.62
N TYR A 158 -20.65 6.79 18.02
CA TYR A 158 -21.12 6.79 16.64
C TYR A 158 -22.61 6.46 16.58
N THR A 159 -23.31 7.07 15.64
CA THR A 159 -24.65 6.67 15.25
C THR A 159 -24.56 5.57 14.19
N ARG A 160 -25.68 4.87 13.95
CA ARG A 160 -25.77 3.94 12.81
C ARG A 160 -25.54 4.65 11.47
N ALA A 161 -25.98 5.91 11.35
CA ALA A 161 -25.77 6.72 10.16
C ALA A 161 -24.29 7.02 9.93
N ASP A 162 -23.52 7.32 10.98
CA ASP A 162 -22.06 7.53 10.86
C ASP A 162 -21.37 6.25 10.38
N LEU A 163 -21.71 5.10 10.98
CA LEU A 163 -21.15 3.81 10.55
C LEU A 163 -21.49 3.50 9.09
N ILE A 164 -22.73 3.72 8.66
CA ILE A 164 -23.14 3.50 7.27
C ILE A 164 -22.40 4.46 6.34
N GLY A 165 -22.30 5.74 6.71
CA GLY A 165 -21.61 6.77 5.93
C GLY A 165 -20.12 6.49 5.71
N VAL A 166 -19.48 5.77 6.64
CA VAL A 166 -18.07 5.36 6.50
C VAL A 166 -17.94 3.99 5.84
N CYS A 167 -18.67 2.98 6.32
CA CYS A 167 -18.48 1.60 5.89
C CYS A 167 -19.07 1.34 4.49
N ALA A 168 -20.20 1.97 4.12
CA ALA A 168 -20.84 1.67 2.84
C ALA A 168 -20.00 2.09 1.62
N PRO A 169 -19.40 3.31 1.55
CA PRO A 169 -18.52 3.66 0.44
C PRO A 169 -17.27 2.78 0.36
N LEU A 170 -16.67 2.44 1.51
CA LEU A 170 -15.51 1.56 1.57
C LEU A 170 -15.85 0.14 1.10
N ALA A 171 -16.99 -0.40 1.54
CA ALA A 171 -17.48 -1.70 1.08
C ALA A 171 -17.77 -1.68 -0.42
N LEU A 172 -18.33 -0.59 -0.96
CA LEU A 172 -18.57 -0.45 -2.39
C LEU A 172 -17.26 -0.55 -3.19
N VAL A 173 -16.20 0.15 -2.76
CA VAL A 173 -14.89 0.09 -3.42
C VAL A 173 -14.29 -1.31 -3.40
N LEU A 174 -14.55 -2.11 -2.37
CA LEU A 174 -14.02 -3.47 -2.26
C LEU A 174 -14.88 -4.53 -2.96
N LEU A 175 -16.20 -4.36 -2.99
CA LEU A 175 -17.16 -5.38 -3.47
C LEU A 175 -17.64 -5.15 -4.91
N LEU A 176 -17.82 -3.90 -5.33
CA LEU A 176 -18.24 -3.57 -6.70
C LEU A 176 -17.27 -4.15 -7.75
N PRO A 177 -15.93 -4.09 -7.57
CA PRO A 177 -15.00 -4.73 -8.49
C PRO A 177 -15.24 -6.22 -8.70
N LEU A 178 -15.62 -6.94 -7.63
CA LEU A 178 -15.90 -8.37 -7.70
C LEU A 178 -17.14 -8.61 -8.57
N ALA A 179 -18.21 -7.84 -8.34
CA ALA A 179 -19.45 -7.93 -9.12
C ALA A 179 -19.22 -7.61 -10.61
N ILE A 180 -18.50 -6.52 -10.90
CA ILE A 180 -18.15 -6.16 -12.28
C ILE A 180 -17.28 -7.26 -12.91
N THR A 181 -16.34 -7.83 -12.17
CA THR A 181 -15.48 -8.91 -12.67
C THR A 181 -16.26 -10.18 -13.00
N PHE A 182 -17.26 -10.55 -12.18
CA PHE A 182 -18.18 -11.64 -12.51
C PHE A 182 -18.95 -11.37 -13.81
N TRP A 183 -19.52 -10.16 -13.94
CA TRP A 183 -20.25 -9.77 -15.13
C TRP A 183 -19.37 -9.76 -16.39
N MET A 184 -18.20 -9.13 -16.31
CA MET A 184 -17.22 -9.08 -17.40
C MET A 184 -16.75 -10.49 -17.78
N ARG A 185 -16.54 -11.39 -16.81
CA ARG A 185 -16.16 -12.77 -17.07
C ARG A 185 -17.26 -13.48 -17.86
N ALA A 186 -18.51 -13.37 -17.41
CA ALA A 186 -19.65 -13.98 -18.08
C ALA A 186 -19.84 -13.43 -19.49
N ARG A 187 -19.57 -12.12 -19.70
CA ARG A 187 -19.56 -11.50 -21.03
C ARG A 187 -18.45 -12.05 -21.91
N ALA A 188 -17.20 -12.10 -21.41
CA ALA A 188 -16.05 -12.58 -22.16
C ALA A 188 -16.21 -14.04 -22.58
N LEU A 189 -16.60 -14.92 -21.65
CA LEU A 189 -16.82 -16.35 -21.96
C LEU A 189 -17.92 -16.56 -22.99
N ARG A 190 -19.00 -15.77 -22.96
CA ARG A 190 -20.07 -15.83 -23.97
C ARG A 190 -19.59 -15.38 -25.34
N ALA A 191 -18.91 -14.23 -25.43
CA ALA A 191 -18.36 -13.74 -26.70
C ALA A 191 -17.36 -14.73 -27.32
N MET A 192 -16.52 -15.36 -26.48
CA MET A 192 -15.59 -16.41 -26.92
C MET A 192 -16.31 -17.69 -27.38
N ALA A 193 -17.40 -18.09 -26.70
CA ALA A 193 -18.18 -19.27 -27.04
C ALA A 193 -19.01 -19.08 -28.32
N ALA A 194 -19.46 -17.85 -28.59
CA ALA A 194 -20.19 -17.47 -29.80
C ALA A 194 -19.26 -17.12 -30.98
N GLU A 195 -17.94 -17.24 -30.82
CA GLU A 195 -16.92 -16.88 -31.81
C GLU A 195 -17.02 -15.42 -32.32
N GLU A 196 -17.69 -14.53 -31.57
CA GLU A 196 -17.86 -13.11 -31.91
C GLU A 196 -16.52 -12.35 -31.89
N VAL A 197 -15.61 -12.77 -31.03
CA VAL A 197 -14.29 -12.16 -30.83
C VAL A 197 -13.26 -13.26 -30.71
N ASP A 198 -12.11 -13.07 -31.37
CA ASP A 198 -10.96 -13.95 -31.20
C ASP A 198 -10.63 -14.12 -29.70
N SER A 199 -10.44 -15.37 -29.29
CA SER A 199 -10.28 -15.75 -27.90
C SER A 199 -9.14 -15.01 -27.21
N ALA A 200 -8.06 -14.71 -27.93
CA ALA A 200 -6.96 -13.96 -27.35
C ALA A 200 -7.26 -12.48 -27.22
N THR A 201 -7.90 -11.89 -28.22
CA THR A 201 -8.36 -10.51 -28.15
C THR A 201 -9.30 -10.29 -26.95
N ALA A 202 -10.24 -11.21 -26.72
CA ALA A 202 -11.11 -11.19 -25.55
C ALA A 202 -10.31 -11.26 -24.22
N LEU A 203 -9.29 -12.11 -24.17
CA LEU A 203 -8.45 -12.30 -22.99
C LEU A 203 -7.56 -11.10 -22.67
N PHE A 204 -6.92 -10.48 -23.68
CA PHE A 204 -6.13 -9.26 -23.46
C PHE A 204 -7.01 -8.10 -23.04
N GLY A 205 -8.19 -7.95 -23.67
CA GLY A 205 -9.20 -6.98 -23.23
C GLY A 205 -9.60 -7.20 -21.77
N PHE A 206 -9.76 -8.47 -21.38
CA PHE A 206 -10.10 -8.85 -20.01
C PHE A 206 -8.96 -8.61 -19.01
N ASN A 207 -7.72 -8.95 -19.36
CA ASN A 207 -6.55 -8.69 -18.50
C ASN A 207 -6.33 -7.17 -18.30
N ARG A 208 -6.51 -6.37 -19.37
CA ARG A 208 -6.50 -4.91 -19.27
C ARG A 208 -7.57 -4.40 -18.29
N PHE A 209 -8.79 -4.95 -18.40
CA PHE A 209 -9.86 -4.65 -17.46
C PHE A 209 -9.46 -4.96 -16.00
N LEU A 210 -8.82 -6.11 -15.73
CA LEU A 210 -8.33 -6.44 -14.38
C LEU A 210 -7.26 -5.47 -13.86
N GLN A 211 -6.36 -5.00 -14.72
CA GLN A 211 -5.36 -3.99 -14.35
C GLN A 211 -6.02 -2.65 -14.03
N GLN A 212 -6.96 -2.21 -14.86
CA GLN A 212 -7.71 -0.97 -14.66
C GLN A 212 -8.55 -1.02 -13.38
N ILE A 213 -9.24 -2.13 -13.12
CA ILE A 213 -10.07 -2.25 -11.92
C ILE A 213 -9.21 -2.27 -10.66
N THR A 214 -8.06 -2.94 -10.70
CA THR A 214 -7.08 -2.93 -9.61
C THR A 214 -6.63 -1.50 -9.31
N LEU A 215 -6.23 -0.75 -10.33
CA LEU A 215 -5.84 0.64 -10.16
C LEU A 215 -6.96 1.48 -9.56
N VAL A 216 -8.19 1.39 -10.09
CA VAL A 216 -9.34 2.14 -9.59
C VAL A 216 -9.61 1.84 -8.12
N VAL A 217 -9.52 0.57 -7.71
CA VAL A 217 -9.63 0.17 -6.30
C VAL A 217 -8.61 0.91 -5.45
N TRP A 218 -7.33 0.89 -5.82
CA TRP A 218 -6.27 1.57 -5.07
C TRP A 218 -6.45 3.09 -5.04
N LEU A 219 -6.82 3.70 -6.17
CA LEU A 219 -7.01 5.15 -6.28
C LEU A 219 -8.20 5.67 -5.48
N LEU A 220 -9.28 4.89 -5.36
CA LEU A 220 -10.44 5.24 -4.54
C LEU A 220 -10.21 4.90 -3.07
N TRP A 221 -9.58 3.76 -2.81
CA TRP A 221 -9.36 3.25 -1.45
C TRP A 221 -8.53 4.19 -0.60
N LEU A 222 -7.39 4.67 -1.12
CA LEU A 222 -6.49 5.56 -0.37
C LEU A 222 -7.21 6.82 0.15
N PRO A 223 -7.79 7.70 -0.68
CA PRO A 223 -8.47 8.90 -0.20
C PRO A 223 -9.68 8.60 0.69
N LEU A 224 -10.49 7.57 0.38
CA LEU A 224 -11.67 7.24 1.16
C LEU A 224 -11.31 6.67 2.54
N ASN A 225 -10.31 5.79 2.62
CA ASN A 225 -9.84 5.21 3.88
C ASN A 225 -9.34 6.29 4.86
N TYR A 226 -8.60 7.28 4.35
CA TYR A 226 -8.14 8.39 5.20
C TYR A 226 -9.21 9.47 5.44
N GLY A 227 -10.07 9.73 4.45
CA GLY A 227 -11.04 10.83 4.48
C GLY A 227 -12.32 10.53 5.26
N LEU A 228 -12.81 9.29 5.23
CA LEU A 228 -14.04 8.90 5.91
C LEU A 228 -13.85 8.59 7.40
N GLY A 229 -12.62 8.59 7.91
CA GLY A 229 -12.38 8.42 9.34
C GLY A 229 -12.59 6.99 9.87
N LEU A 230 -12.47 5.96 9.01
CA LEU A 230 -12.52 4.54 9.42
C LEU A 230 -11.61 4.26 10.61
N ARG A 231 -10.41 4.85 10.61
CA ARG A 231 -9.44 4.77 11.70
C ARG A 231 -10.07 5.14 13.06
N ALA A 232 -10.80 6.25 13.12
CA ALA A 232 -11.39 6.73 14.37
C ALA A 232 -12.50 5.80 14.88
N ILE A 233 -13.23 5.15 13.97
CA ILE A 233 -14.25 4.14 14.32
C ILE A 233 -13.57 2.89 14.89
N LEU A 234 -12.52 2.39 14.24
CA LEU A 234 -11.82 1.19 14.70
C LEU A 234 -11.12 1.40 16.04
N GLU A 235 -10.46 2.56 16.22
CA GLU A 235 -9.85 2.96 17.49
C GLU A 235 -10.88 3.04 18.62
N PHE A 236 -12.14 3.38 18.33
CA PHE A 236 -13.20 3.43 19.33
C PHE A 236 -13.62 2.04 19.83
N PHE A 237 -13.58 1.02 18.98
CA PHE A 237 -13.95 -0.36 19.35
C PHE A 237 -12.80 -1.20 19.89
N TRP A 238 -11.57 -0.67 19.88
CA TRP A 238 -10.39 -1.46 20.17
C TRP A 238 -9.58 -0.92 21.36
N ASP A 239 -9.42 -1.75 22.41
CA ASP A 239 -8.74 -1.37 23.66
C ASP A 239 -7.30 -1.87 23.83
N GLY A 240 -6.85 -2.78 22.96
CA GLY A 240 -5.49 -3.33 23.02
C GLY A 240 -4.44 -2.41 22.39
N PRO A 241 -3.14 -2.75 22.47
CA PRO A 241 -2.02 -1.98 21.89
C PRO A 241 -1.98 -1.96 20.34
N LEU A 242 -3.12 -2.13 19.67
CA LEU A 242 -3.30 -2.18 18.22
C LEU A 242 -3.11 -0.83 17.50
N ASN A 243 -2.44 0.14 18.09
CA ASN A 243 -2.00 1.31 17.31
C ASN A 243 -1.07 0.93 16.15
N PHE A 244 -0.56 -0.31 16.15
CA PHE A 244 0.45 -0.77 15.21
C PHE A 244 -0.13 -1.59 14.03
N ILE A 245 -0.79 -2.73 14.24
CA ILE A 245 -0.98 -3.75 13.17
C ILE A 245 -2.26 -3.64 12.29
N PRO A 246 -3.47 -3.34 12.81
CA PRO A 246 -4.70 -3.49 12.03
C PRO A 246 -4.85 -2.39 10.98
N LEU A 247 -4.33 -1.18 11.23
CA LEU A 247 -4.52 -0.05 10.33
C LEU A 247 -3.67 -0.19 9.05
N PRO A 248 -2.36 -0.47 9.10
CA PRO A 248 -1.61 -0.79 7.90
C PRO A 248 -2.15 -2.04 7.19
N PHE A 249 -2.61 -3.03 7.95
CA PHE A 249 -3.27 -4.20 7.37
C PHE A 249 -4.52 -3.80 6.58
N LEU A 250 -5.46 -3.06 7.15
CA LEU A 250 -6.68 -2.65 6.43
C LEU A 250 -6.35 -1.72 5.26
N ALA A 251 -5.40 -0.80 5.42
CA ALA A 251 -5.02 0.15 4.39
C ALA A 251 -4.42 -0.52 3.14
N TYR A 252 -3.62 -1.59 3.29
CA TYR A 252 -2.91 -2.21 2.17
C TYR A 252 -3.44 -3.60 1.79
N TYR A 253 -3.97 -4.38 2.72
CA TYR A 253 -4.38 -5.77 2.48
C TYR A 253 -5.81 -5.91 1.96
N LEU A 254 -6.76 -5.08 2.39
CA LEU A 254 -8.14 -5.14 1.86
C LEU A 254 -8.21 -4.89 0.33
N PRO A 255 -7.63 -3.80 -0.21
CA PRO A 255 -7.61 -3.62 -1.67
C PRO A 255 -6.83 -4.73 -2.39
N ALA A 256 -5.73 -5.23 -1.81
CA ALA A 256 -4.97 -6.34 -2.38
C ALA A 256 -5.78 -7.65 -2.41
N LEU A 257 -6.55 -7.94 -1.37
CA LEU A 257 -7.49 -9.07 -1.31
C LEU A 257 -8.55 -8.96 -2.39
N THR A 258 -9.13 -7.77 -2.59
CA THR A 258 -10.07 -7.53 -3.69
C THR A 258 -9.44 -7.80 -5.05
N THR A 259 -8.22 -7.32 -5.30
CA THR A 259 -7.49 -7.60 -6.55
C THR A 259 -7.24 -9.10 -6.75
N VAL A 260 -6.80 -9.81 -5.72
CA VAL A 260 -6.59 -11.25 -5.76
C VAL A 260 -7.90 -11.99 -6.04
N ALA A 261 -8.99 -11.60 -5.37
CA ALA A 261 -10.31 -12.18 -5.61
C ALA A 261 -10.77 -11.95 -7.05
N CYS A 262 -10.57 -10.75 -7.63
CA CYS A 262 -10.84 -10.48 -9.05
C CYS A 262 -10.06 -11.43 -9.97
N THR A 263 -8.76 -11.63 -9.72
CA THR A 263 -7.91 -12.54 -10.51
C THR A 263 -8.38 -14.00 -10.41
N VAL A 264 -8.77 -14.45 -9.22
CA VAL A 264 -9.31 -15.80 -9.01
C VAL A 264 -10.66 -15.97 -9.71
N ILE A 265 -11.57 -15.00 -9.59
CA ILE A 265 -12.87 -15.00 -10.28
C ILE A 265 -12.66 -15.10 -11.79
N ALA A 266 -11.63 -14.44 -12.31
CA ALA A 266 -11.29 -14.38 -13.72
C ALA A 266 -10.63 -15.65 -14.28
N ALA A 267 -10.07 -16.53 -13.43
CA ALA A 267 -9.33 -17.73 -13.84
C ALA A 267 -9.97 -18.55 -14.99
N PRO A 268 -11.30 -18.71 -15.08
CA PRO A 268 -11.92 -19.44 -16.19
C PRO A 268 -11.72 -18.82 -17.57
N VAL A 269 -11.56 -17.50 -17.67
CA VAL A 269 -11.24 -16.82 -18.94
C VAL A 269 -9.84 -17.19 -19.41
N PHE A 270 -8.86 -17.18 -18.49
CA PHE A 270 -7.47 -17.58 -18.76
C PHE A 270 -7.39 -19.03 -19.26
N ARG A 271 -8.12 -19.96 -18.63
CA ARG A 271 -8.14 -21.39 -19.00
C ARG A 271 -8.69 -21.70 -20.39
N ARG A 272 -9.49 -20.80 -20.97
CA ARG A 272 -10.13 -21.05 -22.28
C ARG A 272 -9.14 -20.84 -23.44
N VAL A 273 -8.14 -19.98 -23.24
CA VAL A 273 -7.14 -19.62 -24.27
C VAL A 273 -5.84 -20.37 -24.07
N TRP A 274 -5.39 -20.46 -22.83
CA TRP A 274 -4.22 -21.22 -22.47
C TRP A 274 -4.70 -22.58 -21.99
N ASP A 275 -4.42 -23.61 -22.81
CA ASP A 275 -4.74 -25.01 -22.53
C ASP A 275 -4.19 -25.47 -21.16
N LYS A 276 -4.47 -26.70 -20.73
CA LYS A 276 -4.22 -27.33 -19.41
C LYS A 276 -2.88 -27.02 -18.70
N GLN A 277 -1.91 -26.39 -19.35
CA GLN A 277 -0.69 -25.79 -18.77
C GLN A 277 -0.99 -24.73 -17.69
N PHE A 278 -2.11 -24.00 -17.76
CA PHE A 278 -2.62 -23.19 -16.63
C PHE A 278 -3.50 -24.03 -15.70
N ALA A 279 -2.88 -24.88 -14.88
CA ALA A 279 -3.58 -25.50 -13.77
C ALA A 279 -4.13 -24.39 -12.84
N SER A 280 -5.43 -24.42 -12.52
CA SER A 280 -6.06 -23.42 -11.62
C SER A 280 -5.41 -23.34 -10.24
N GLU A 281 -4.73 -24.41 -9.83
CA GLU A 281 -3.90 -24.42 -8.63
C GLU A 281 -2.79 -23.37 -8.69
N ASN A 282 -2.17 -23.15 -9.86
CA ASN A 282 -1.10 -22.18 -10.01
C ASN A 282 -1.64 -20.75 -9.94
N VAL A 283 -2.82 -20.46 -10.49
CA VAL A 283 -3.41 -19.11 -10.40
C VAL A 283 -3.72 -18.74 -8.95
N VAL A 284 -4.29 -19.66 -8.17
CA VAL A 284 -4.56 -19.41 -6.74
C VAL A 284 -3.25 -19.29 -5.96
N LYS A 285 -2.29 -20.21 -6.15
CA LYS A 285 -0.97 -20.15 -5.49
C LYS A 285 -0.21 -18.87 -5.84
N ASP A 286 -0.15 -18.50 -7.12
CA ASP A 286 0.50 -17.27 -7.59
C ASP A 286 -0.22 -16.02 -7.07
N SER A 287 -1.55 -16.04 -6.95
CA SER A 287 -2.31 -14.93 -6.36
C SER A 287 -2.09 -14.80 -4.85
N LEU A 288 -2.00 -15.92 -4.13
CA LEU A 288 -1.66 -15.92 -2.70
C LEU A 288 -0.22 -15.46 -2.46
N LEU A 289 0.71 -15.86 -3.32
CA LEU A 289 2.08 -15.38 -3.30
C LEU A 289 2.14 -13.87 -3.59
N ALA A 290 1.40 -13.40 -4.59
CA ALA A 290 1.29 -11.97 -4.89
C ALA A 290 0.71 -11.17 -3.70
N LEU A 291 -0.27 -11.72 -2.99
CA LEU A 291 -0.78 -11.13 -1.75
C LEU A 291 0.30 -11.09 -0.66
N ALA A 292 1.03 -12.19 -0.48
CA ALA A 292 2.08 -12.32 0.52
C ALA A 292 3.22 -11.32 0.28
N MET A 293 3.47 -10.91 -0.97
CA MET A 293 4.45 -9.87 -1.32
C MET A 293 4.12 -8.49 -0.71
N PHE A 294 2.87 -8.23 -0.32
CA PHE A 294 2.49 -7.02 0.41
C PHE A 294 2.70 -7.13 1.92
N LEU A 295 2.92 -8.34 2.46
CA LEU A 295 3.08 -8.53 3.91
C LEU A 295 4.27 -7.76 4.47
N PRO A 296 5.47 -7.74 3.86
CA PRO A 296 6.57 -6.90 4.33
C PRO A 296 6.22 -5.40 4.44
N VAL A 297 5.37 -4.89 3.53
CA VAL A 297 4.95 -3.48 3.56
C VAL A 297 4.20 -3.17 4.84
N VAL A 298 3.31 -4.05 5.30
CA VAL A 298 2.62 -3.91 6.59
C VAL A 298 3.63 -3.76 7.72
N PHE A 299 4.62 -4.66 7.79
CA PHE A 299 5.67 -4.62 8.82
C PHE A 299 6.51 -3.33 8.75
N TYR A 300 6.87 -2.87 7.55
CA TYR A 300 7.60 -1.61 7.38
C TYR A 300 6.76 -0.38 7.72
N SER A 301 5.46 -0.38 7.40
CA SER A 301 4.54 0.68 7.81
C SER A 301 4.38 0.72 9.33
N VAL A 302 4.30 -0.44 9.99
CA VAL A 302 4.32 -0.53 11.46
C VAL A 302 5.62 0.05 12.02
N ALA A 303 6.77 -0.38 11.48
CA ALA A 303 8.07 0.12 11.89
C ALA A 303 8.18 1.65 11.76
N ALA A 304 7.72 2.21 10.65
CA ALA A 304 7.71 3.65 10.43
C ALA A 304 6.79 4.38 11.43
N SER A 305 5.61 3.81 11.72
CA SER A 305 4.63 4.43 12.62
C SER A 305 5.11 4.55 14.06
N CYS A 306 5.96 3.62 14.52
CA CYS A 306 6.46 3.60 15.90
C CYS A 306 7.89 4.15 16.04
N PHE A 307 8.53 4.57 14.94
CA PHE A 307 9.93 4.98 14.94
C PHE A 307 10.23 6.13 15.92
N LEU A 308 9.38 7.15 15.94
CA LEU A 308 9.56 8.32 16.81
C LEU A 308 9.30 8.01 18.29
N ASP A 309 8.40 7.06 18.57
CA ASP A 309 8.00 6.71 19.93
C ASP A 309 8.93 5.65 20.55
N ASN A 310 9.34 4.66 19.77
CA ASN A 310 10.18 3.55 20.21
C ASN A 310 11.04 3.01 19.03
N PRO A 311 12.28 3.51 18.87
CA PRO A 311 13.14 3.11 17.76
C PRO A 311 13.57 1.63 17.83
N TYR A 312 13.62 1.02 19.00
CA TYR A 312 13.94 -0.40 19.15
C TYR A 312 12.79 -1.29 18.66
N ALA A 313 11.55 -0.92 19.00
CA ALA A 313 10.37 -1.60 18.45
C ALA A 313 10.31 -1.44 16.92
N ALA A 314 10.59 -0.24 16.41
CA ALA A 314 10.67 0.00 14.97
C ALA A 314 11.71 -0.87 14.28
N ALA A 315 12.92 -0.98 14.84
CA ALA A 315 13.96 -1.86 14.33
C ALA A 315 13.52 -3.33 14.32
N GLY A 316 12.85 -3.80 15.39
CA GLY A 316 12.28 -5.15 15.46
C GLY A 316 11.25 -5.44 14.38
N TRP A 317 10.31 -4.51 14.15
CA TRP A 317 9.32 -4.64 13.06
C TRP A 317 9.95 -4.60 11.67
N ALA A 318 10.96 -3.76 11.46
CA ALA A 318 11.70 -3.71 10.21
C ALA A 318 12.46 -5.02 9.93
N ALA A 319 13.10 -5.60 10.95
CA ALA A 319 13.76 -6.90 10.85
C ALA A 319 12.76 -8.03 10.54
N ALA A 320 11.60 -8.03 11.20
CA ALA A 320 10.53 -8.98 10.91
C ALA A 320 10.00 -8.82 9.47
N GLY A 321 9.81 -7.60 8.98
CA GLY A 321 9.45 -7.32 7.59
C GLY A 321 10.48 -7.86 6.59
N LEU A 322 11.78 -7.73 6.89
CA LEU A 322 12.85 -8.31 6.08
C LEU A 322 12.81 -9.84 6.09
N ALA A 323 12.59 -10.47 7.24
CA ALA A 323 12.48 -11.92 7.35
C ALA A 323 11.27 -12.46 6.56
N VAL A 324 10.12 -11.79 6.67
CA VAL A 324 8.92 -12.11 5.88
C VAL A 324 9.20 -11.96 4.38
N ARG A 325 9.84 -10.86 3.96
CA ARG A 325 10.22 -10.64 2.55
C ARG A 325 11.07 -11.78 2.02
N GLN A 326 12.09 -12.20 2.77
CA GLN A 326 12.93 -13.33 2.39
C GLN A 326 12.13 -14.65 2.34
N GLY A 327 11.24 -14.88 3.31
CA GLY A 327 10.36 -16.06 3.32
C GLY A 327 9.47 -16.13 2.07
N VAL A 328 8.79 -15.05 1.73
CA VAL A 328 7.93 -14.97 0.54
C VAL A 328 8.75 -15.14 -0.74
N GLN A 329 9.93 -14.52 -0.84
CA GLN A 329 10.82 -14.70 -1.98
C GLN A 329 11.30 -16.15 -2.13
N ARG A 330 11.52 -16.87 -1.03
CA ARG A 330 11.87 -18.30 -1.06
C ARG A 330 10.71 -19.18 -1.54
N LEU A 331 9.47 -18.83 -1.20
CA LEU A 331 8.28 -19.55 -1.64
C LEU A 331 7.95 -19.33 -3.12
N GLY A 332 8.28 -18.15 -3.67
CA GLY A 332 8.00 -17.79 -5.06
C GLY A 332 9.03 -18.25 -6.09
N ARG A 333 10.09 -18.88 -5.61
CA ARG A 333 11.30 -19.21 -6.36
C ARG A 333 11.03 -20.34 -7.35
N ARG A 334 11.38 -20.15 -8.63
CA ARG A 334 11.12 -21.15 -9.69
C ARG A 334 12.41 -21.81 -10.22
N PRO A 335 12.45 -23.14 -10.39
CA PRO A 335 13.63 -23.83 -10.91
C PRO A 335 13.88 -23.44 -12.36
N VAL A 336 15.14 -23.18 -12.70
CA VAL A 336 15.58 -22.84 -14.05
C VAL A 336 16.73 -23.74 -14.48
N LEU A 337 16.86 -23.94 -15.79
CA LEU A 337 17.94 -24.69 -16.41
C LEU A 337 19.05 -23.72 -16.79
N ARG A 338 20.24 -23.85 -16.22
CA ARG A 338 21.39 -23.04 -16.66
C ARG A 338 22.00 -23.64 -17.91
N VAL A 339 22.14 -22.83 -18.95
CA VAL A 339 22.84 -23.23 -20.18
C VAL A 339 24.33 -23.02 -19.97
N THR A 340 25.11 -24.09 -20.00
CA THR A 340 26.56 -24.05 -19.70
C THR A 340 27.46 -24.22 -20.92
N GLY A 341 26.88 -24.44 -22.11
CA GLY A 341 27.63 -24.66 -23.35
C GLY A 341 26.72 -24.80 -24.57
N GLY A 342 27.33 -25.00 -25.74
CA GLY A 342 26.64 -25.08 -27.03
C GLY A 342 26.36 -23.70 -27.65
N GLU A 343 25.80 -23.71 -28.85
CA GLU A 343 25.66 -22.51 -29.69
C GLU A 343 24.88 -21.36 -29.03
N LEU A 344 23.86 -21.69 -28.21
CA LEU A 344 23.06 -20.68 -27.50
C LEU A 344 23.88 -19.94 -26.44
N PHE A 345 24.73 -20.69 -25.71
CA PHE A 345 25.65 -20.12 -24.74
C PHE A 345 26.70 -19.26 -25.42
N GLU A 346 27.29 -19.75 -26.52
CA GLU A 346 28.30 -19.01 -27.30
C GLU A 346 27.75 -17.71 -27.88
N ALA A 347 26.52 -17.74 -28.41
CA ALA A 347 25.83 -16.55 -28.89
C ALA A 347 25.64 -15.52 -27.76
N ALA A 348 25.23 -15.97 -26.57
CA ALA A 348 25.08 -15.08 -25.42
C ALA A 348 26.40 -14.48 -24.97
N GLN A 349 27.48 -15.26 -24.92
CA GLN A 349 28.80 -14.73 -24.59
C GLN A 349 29.27 -13.70 -25.62
N ARG A 350 29.08 -13.97 -26.92
CA ARG A 350 29.38 -13.01 -27.99
C ARG A 350 28.64 -11.69 -27.80
N PHE A 351 27.33 -11.72 -27.56
CA PHE A 351 26.55 -10.49 -27.33
C PHE A 351 26.96 -9.77 -26.05
N SER A 352 27.31 -10.51 -25.00
CA SER A 352 27.81 -9.92 -23.76
C SER A 352 29.12 -9.17 -24.00
N SER A 353 30.09 -9.82 -24.66
CA SER A 353 31.36 -9.21 -25.02
C SER A 353 31.19 -8.01 -25.95
N ALA A 354 30.37 -8.12 -26.99
CA ALA A 354 30.06 -7.02 -27.91
C ALA A 354 29.36 -5.84 -27.22
N SER A 355 28.62 -6.10 -26.14
CA SER A 355 27.96 -5.08 -25.32
C SER A 355 28.87 -4.45 -24.26
N GLY A 356 30.10 -4.97 -24.08
CA GLY A 356 31.01 -4.56 -22.99
C GLY A 356 30.56 -5.02 -21.61
N LEU A 357 29.76 -6.09 -21.54
CA LEU A 357 29.25 -6.68 -20.30
C LEU A 357 30.16 -7.84 -19.85
N PRO A 358 30.20 -8.16 -18.54
CA PRO A 358 30.81 -9.41 -18.07
C PRO A 358 30.13 -10.63 -18.72
N PRO A 359 30.69 -11.85 -18.66
CA PRO A 359 30.02 -13.05 -19.19
C PRO A 359 28.58 -13.17 -18.68
N ALA A 360 27.62 -13.38 -19.59
CA ALA A 360 26.20 -13.45 -19.24
C ALA A 360 25.78 -14.89 -18.94
N ASP A 361 25.01 -15.09 -17.87
CA ASP A 361 24.36 -16.37 -17.63
C ASP A 361 23.10 -16.48 -18.48
N VAL A 362 22.95 -17.57 -19.23
CA VAL A 362 21.70 -17.90 -19.92
C VAL A 362 20.95 -18.94 -19.11
N LEU A 363 19.71 -18.60 -18.75
CA LEU A 363 18.81 -19.45 -17.99
C LEU A 363 17.62 -19.79 -18.88
N VAL A 364 17.15 -21.03 -18.85
CA VAL A 364 15.94 -21.47 -19.55
C VAL A 364 14.90 -21.88 -18.52
N LEU A 365 13.71 -21.28 -18.59
CA LEU A 365 12.57 -21.62 -17.74
C LEU A 365 11.79 -22.79 -18.37
N PRO A 366 11.77 -23.98 -17.75
CA PRO A 366 11.10 -25.16 -18.30
C PRO A 366 9.62 -25.26 -17.86
N GLY A 367 8.92 -26.24 -18.44
CA GLY A 367 7.58 -26.67 -17.98
C GLY A 367 6.48 -25.63 -18.17
N ALA A 368 5.44 -25.70 -17.34
CA ALA A 368 4.28 -24.80 -17.40
C ALA A 368 4.65 -23.32 -17.16
N ALA A 369 5.74 -23.03 -16.46
CA ALA A 369 6.22 -21.66 -16.26
C ALA A 369 6.85 -21.06 -17.54
N GLY A 370 7.30 -21.91 -18.47
CA GLY A 370 7.91 -21.54 -19.74
C GLY A 370 6.98 -21.67 -20.95
N SER A 371 5.67 -21.74 -20.76
CA SER A 371 4.67 -21.92 -21.83
C SER A 371 4.37 -20.65 -22.64
N PHE A 372 4.87 -19.49 -22.21
CA PHE A 372 4.81 -18.25 -22.95
C PHE A 372 6.10 -18.01 -23.68
N ALA A 373 6.03 -17.40 -24.86
CA ALA A 373 7.24 -16.99 -25.55
C ALA A 373 7.71 -15.68 -24.92
N ASN A 374 8.70 -15.77 -24.05
CA ASN A 374 9.24 -14.60 -23.35
C ASN A 374 10.73 -14.71 -23.04
N ALA A 375 11.36 -13.55 -22.88
CA ALA A 375 12.73 -13.35 -22.49
C ALA A 375 12.83 -12.20 -21.48
N PHE A 376 13.77 -12.28 -20.54
CA PHE A 376 13.97 -11.24 -19.53
C PHE A 376 15.44 -11.04 -19.16
N ALA A 377 15.88 -9.80 -19.18
CA ALA A 377 17.07 -9.34 -18.49
C ALA A 377 16.86 -9.30 -16.96
N THR A 378 17.70 -10.01 -16.21
CA THR A 378 17.63 -10.07 -14.74
C THR A 378 18.91 -9.59 -14.08
N THR A 379 18.86 -9.34 -12.77
CA THR A 379 20.01 -8.89 -12.00
C THR A 379 21.14 -9.93 -11.98
N GLY A 380 22.38 -9.46 -11.93
CA GLY A 380 23.56 -10.34 -12.01
C GLY A 380 23.92 -10.76 -13.42
N ASN A 381 23.57 -9.95 -14.43
CA ASN A 381 23.91 -10.16 -15.84
C ASN A 381 23.41 -11.50 -16.39
N ARG A 382 22.13 -11.81 -16.14
CA ARG A 382 21.51 -13.05 -16.62
C ARG A 382 20.35 -12.78 -17.55
N VAL A 383 20.29 -13.54 -18.64
CA VAL A 383 19.19 -13.55 -19.58
C VAL A 383 18.37 -14.81 -19.34
N LEU A 384 17.12 -14.65 -18.94
CA LEU A 384 16.17 -15.74 -18.78
C LEU A 384 15.34 -15.88 -20.05
N LEU A 385 15.40 -17.04 -20.69
CA LEU A 385 14.59 -17.41 -21.84
C LEU A 385 13.55 -18.45 -21.41
N THR A 386 12.36 -18.38 -21.96
CA THR A 386 11.37 -19.46 -21.80
C THR A 386 11.67 -20.59 -22.77
N LYS A 387 11.43 -21.84 -22.36
CA LYS A 387 11.61 -23.00 -23.25
C LYS A 387 10.76 -22.86 -24.53
N TYR A 388 9.51 -22.40 -24.41
CA TYR A 388 8.64 -22.21 -25.57
C TYR A 388 9.19 -21.19 -26.58
N LEU A 389 9.82 -20.10 -26.12
CA LEU A 389 10.47 -19.14 -27.02
C LEU A 389 11.59 -19.80 -27.82
N VAL A 390 12.49 -20.51 -27.15
CA VAL A 390 13.66 -21.11 -27.81
C VAL A 390 13.25 -22.22 -28.77
N ASP A 391 12.20 -22.99 -28.43
CA ASP A 391 11.68 -24.05 -29.30
C ASP A 391 10.92 -23.50 -30.53
N ALA A 392 10.28 -22.33 -30.40
CA ALA A 392 9.42 -21.75 -31.45
C ALA A 392 10.16 -20.82 -32.42
N LEU A 393 11.21 -20.11 -31.98
CA LEU A 393 11.94 -19.15 -32.79
C LEU A 393 13.18 -19.78 -33.46
N SER A 394 13.57 -19.22 -34.60
CA SER A 394 14.84 -19.56 -35.28
C SER A 394 16.04 -18.97 -34.52
N LYS A 395 17.26 -19.45 -34.81
CA LYS A 395 18.50 -18.91 -34.23
C LYS A 395 18.63 -17.40 -34.45
N ARG A 396 18.29 -16.90 -35.65
CA ARG A 396 18.31 -15.47 -35.98
C ARG A 396 17.35 -14.67 -35.09
N GLU A 397 16.12 -15.15 -34.93
CA GLU A 397 15.10 -14.51 -34.10
C GLU A 397 15.46 -14.57 -32.61
N VAL A 398 15.94 -15.71 -32.10
CA VAL A 398 16.42 -15.82 -30.71
C VAL A 398 17.60 -14.89 -30.46
N ASN A 399 18.52 -14.75 -31.42
CA ASN A 399 19.63 -13.80 -31.35
C ASN A 399 19.16 -12.34 -31.28
N ALA A 400 18.18 -11.95 -32.08
CA ALA A 400 17.58 -10.62 -32.04
C ALA A 400 16.97 -10.33 -30.65
N ILE A 401 16.21 -11.26 -30.10
CA ILE A 401 15.59 -11.11 -28.76
C ILE A 401 16.65 -11.11 -27.66
N MET A 402 17.66 -11.98 -27.75
CA MET A 402 18.75 -12.01 -26.78
C MET A 402 19.58 -10.72 -26.79
N ALA A 403 19.87 -10.17 -27.97
CA ALA A 403 20.56 -8.89 -28.12
C ALA A 403 19.74 -7.72 -27.55
N HIS A 404 18.41 -7.75 -27.71
CA HIS A 404 17.49 -6.82 -27.07
C HIS A 404 17.60 -6.87 -25.54
N GLU A 405 17.52 -8.07 -24.95
CA GLU A 405 17.68 -8.25 -23.50
C GLU A 405 19.08 -7.85 -23.02
N MET A 406 20.13 -8.12 -23.79
CA MET A 406 21.49 -7.71 -23.48
C MET A 406 21.64 -6.18 -23.42
N THR A 407 20.89 -5.48 -24.28
CA THR A 407 20.84 -4.01 -24.25
C THR A 407 20.15 -3.50 -22.98
N HIS A 408 19.11 -4.17 -22.49
CA HIS A 408 18.52 -3.86 -21.18
C HIS A 408 19.53 -4.03 -20.03
N LEU A 409 20.36 -5.08 -20.07
CA LEU A 409 21.43 -5.29 -19.10
C LEU A 409 22.49 -4.20 -19.16
N LYS A 410 22.96 -3.85 -20.37
CA LYS A 410 23.96 -2.80 -20.62
C LYS A 410 23.55 -1.46 -20.02
N HIS A 411 22.31 -1.06 -20.24
CA HIS A 411 21.77 0.22 -19.75
C HIS A 411 21.14 0.12 -18.36
N LYS A 412 21.20 -1.05 -17.71
CA LYS A 412 20.65 -1.30 -16.37
C LYS A 412 19.16 -0.93 -16.26
N HIS A 413 18.40 -1.10 -17.34
CA HIS A 413 16.98 -0.73 -17.38
C HIS A 413 16.16 -1.36 -16.23
N PRO A 414 16.32 -2.66 -15.89
CA PRO A 414 15.60 -3.26 -14.77
C PRO A 414 15.95 -2.62 -13.41
N MET A 415 17.21 -2.22 -13.21
CA MET A 415 17.66 -1.58 -11.98
C MET A 415 17.11 -0.15 -11.86
N ILE A 416 17.12 0.61 -12.96
CA ILE A 416 16.57 1.97 -12.98
C ILE A 416 15.06 1.93 -12.70
N LEU A 417 14.32 1.01 -13.36
CA LEU A 417 12.89 0.84 -13.10
C LEU A 417 12.63 0.38 -11.66
N GLY A 418 13.44 -0.55 -11.13
CA GLY A 418 13.40 -0.92 -9.71
C GLY A 418 13.60 0.27 -8.77
N ALA A 419 14.57 1.15 -9.09
CA ALA A 419 14.85 2.35 -8.32
C ALA A 419 13.69 3.37 -8.36
N THR A 420 12.97 3.48 -9.49
CA THR A 420 11.78 4.37 -9.54
C THR A 420 10.65 3.84 -8.66
N TYR A 421 10.41 2.53 -8.58
CA TYR A 421 9.43 1.96 -7.64
C TYR A 421 9.81 2.27 -6.17
N LEU A 422 11.10 2.14 -5.82
CA LEU A 422 11.59 2.48 -4.48
C LEU A 422 11.44 3.98 -4.19
N ALA A 423 11.75 4.84 -5.16
CA ALA A 423 11.58 6.29 -5.04
C ALA A 423 10.12 6.68 -4.85
N SER A 424 9.19 6.04 -5.57
CA SER A 424 7.74 6.24 -5.39
C SER A 424 7.28 5.87 -3.97
N ALA A 425 7.72 4.71 -3.45
CA ALA A 425 7.42 4.30 -2.09
C ALA A 425 7.99 5.29 -1.05
N ALA A 426 9.25 5.71 -1.23
CA ALA A 426 9.89 6.71 -0.37
C ALA A 426 9.15 8.06 -0.41
N LEU A 427 8.69 8.49 -1.58
CA LEU A 427 7.91 9.72 -1.75
C LEU A 427 6.55 9.62 -1.04
N SER A 428 5.85 8.48 -1.14
CA SER A 428 4.60 8.25 -0.40
C SER A 428 4.82 8.29 1.12
N ILE A 429 5.88 7.66 1.63
CA ILE A 429 6.24 7.70 3.06
C ILE A 429 6.62 9.12 3.48
N GLY A 430 7.43 9.82 2.68
CA GLY A 430 7.82 11.21 2.90
C GLY A 430 6.62 12.15 2.93
N ALA A 431 5.64 11.95 2.04
CA ALA A 431 4.38 12.70 2.04
C ALA A 431 3.57 12.46 3.33
N ALA A 432 3.53 11.22 3.83
CA ALA A 432 2.89 10.91 5.11
C ALA A 432 3.60 11.57 6.30
N PHE A 433 4.94 11.55 6.31
CA PHE A 433 5.74 12.21 7.34
C PHE A 433 5.55 13.73 7.32
N TRP A 434 5.65 14.35 6.13
CA TRP A 434 5.41 15.79 5.94
C TRP A 434 3.99 16.18 6.38
N ALA A 435 2.99 15.42 5.96
CA ALA A 435 1.60 15.64 6.37
C ALA A 435 1.41 15.57 7.90
N ALA A 436 2.09 14.63 8.56
CA ALA A 436 2.06 14.53 10.02
C ALA A 436 2.71 15.74 10.70
N MET A 437 3.88 16.18 10.21
CA MET A 437 4.62 17.33 10.74
C MET A 437 3.86 18.65 10.57
N HIS A 438 3.14 18.81 9.47
CA HIS A 438 2.37 20.01 9.14
C HIS A 438 0.88 19.93 9.51
N HIS A 439 0.47 18.88 10.25
CA HIS A 439 -0.92 18.67 10.67
C HIS A 439 -1.94 18.73 9.51
N VAL A 440 -1.56 18.22 8.35
CA VAL A 440 -2.42 18.17 7.16
C VAL A 440 -3.61 17.25 7.44
N PRO A 441 -4.85 17.65 7.09
CA PRO A 441 -6.02 16.80 7.27
C PRO A 441 -5.84 15.45 6.57
N ALA A 442 -6.21 14.35 7.24
CA ALA A 442 -5.98 13.00 6.74
C ALA A 442 -6.56 12.76 5.33
N ALA A 443 -7.70 13.36 5.01
CA ALA A 443 -8.30 13.30 3.68
C ALA A 443 -7.33 13.74 2.57
N TRP A 444 -6.57 14.82 2.79
CA TRP A 444 -5.58 15.32 1.83
C TRP A 444 -4.38 14.39 1.69
N LEU A 445 -3.97 13.71 2.77
CA LEU A 445 -2.90 12.72 2.69
C LEU A 445 -3.26 11.57 1.75
N GLY A 446 -4.51 11.09 1.77
CA GLY A 446 -4.97 10.07 0.84
C GLY A 446 -4.97 10.54 -0.62
N VAL A 447 -5.36 11.79 -0.86
CA VAL A 447 -5.29 12.42 -2.19
C VAL A 447 -3.85 12.55 -2.68
N ILE A 448 -2.93 13.02 -1.83
CA ILE A 448 -1.51 13.16 -2.17
C ILE A 448 -0.91 11.79 -2.51
N GLN A 449 -1.18 10.76 -1.71
CA GLN A 449 -0.68 9.41 -1.98
C GLN A 449 -1.24 8.83 -3.29
N ALA A 450 -2.53 9.05 -3.58
CA ALA A 450 -3.12 8.66 -4.86
C ALA A 450 -2.45 9.40 -6.04
N ALA A 451 -2.17 10.71 -5.89
CA ALA A 451 -1.46 11.48 -6.91
C ALA A 451 -0.03 10.97 -7.12
N VAL A 452 0.72 10.68 -6.05
CA VAL A 452 2.06 10.07 -6.13
C VAL A 452 2.00 8.74 -6.88
N LEU A 453 1.01 7.89 -6.61
CA LEU A 453 0.83 6.60 -7.30
C LEU A 453 0.60 6.81 -8.81
N ILE A 454 -0.31 7.70 -9.20
CA ILE A 454 -0.61 8.00 -10.60
C ILE A 454 0.63 8.54 -11.32
N LEU A 455 1.27 9.56 -10.75
CA LEU A 455 2.43 10.20 -11.37
C LEU A 455 3.60 9.22 -11.51
N SER A 456 3.81 8.38 -10.50
CA SER A 456 4.81 7.32 -10.51
C SER A 456 4.55 6.32 -11.64
N MET A 457 3.33 5.82 -11.73
CA MET A 457 2.94 4.87 -12.76
C MET A 457 3.06 5.47 -14.17
N LEU A 458 2.63 6.71 -14.39
CA LEU A 458 2.82 7.39 -15.68
C LEU A 458 4.30 7.57 -16.03
N GLY A 459 5.11 7.99 -15.05
CA GLY A 459 6.57 8.11 -15.23
C GLY A 459 7.22 6.77 -15.58
N GLN A 460 6.81 5.70 -14.91
CA GLN A 460 7.31 4.34 -15.14
C GLN A 460 6.90 3.80 -16.52
N THR A 461 5.66 4.04 -16.98
CA THR A 461 5.26 3.62 -18.34
C THR A 461 5.99 4.44 -19.41
N MET A 462 6.18 5.75 -19.19
CA MET A 462 6.97 6.60 -20.10
C MET A 462 8.43 6.13 -20.21
N LEU A 463 9.05 5.84 -19.06
CA LEU A 463 10.42 5.36 -18.99
C LEU A 463 10.57 3.97 -19.63
N GLY A 464 9.64 3.05 -19.35
CA GLY A 464 9.58 1.73 -19.98
C GLY A 464 9.56 1.84 -21.50
N ARG A 465 8.67 2.67 -22.07
CA ARG A 465 8.61 2.88 -23.53
C ARG A 465 9.89 3.51 -24.11
N ALA A 466 10.60 4.33 -23.34
CA ALA A 466 11.89 4.86 -23.76
C ALA A 466 12.97 3.76 -23.78
N PHE A 467 12.99 2.90 -22.76
CA PHE A 467 13.91 1.76 -22.67
C PHE A 467 13.73 0.78 -23.82
N GLU A 468 12.50 0.47 -24.22
CA GLU A 468 12.24 -0.40 -25.39
C GLU A 468 12.85 0.16 -26.67
N ARG A 469 12.75 1.47 -26.91
CA ARG A 469 13.35 2.10 -28.10
C ARG A 469 14.87 2.04 -28.10
N VAL A 470 15.50 2.08 -26.92
CA VAL A 470 16.95 1.93 -26.77
C VAL A 470 17.33 0.46 -26.99
N ALA A 471 16.57 -0.47 -26.42
CA ALA A 471 16.79 -1.90 -26.56
C ALA A 471 16.61 -2.39 -27.99
N ASP A 472 15.60 -1.91 -28.72
CA ASP A 472 15.42 -2.17 -30.15
C ASP A 472 16.59 -1.63 -30.99
N ALA A 473 17.12 -0.44 -30.65
CA ALA A 473 18.33 0.09 -31.30
C ALA A 473 19.56 -0.78 -31.05
N GLY A 474 19.75 -1.21 -29.80
CA GLY A 474 20.88 -2.04 -29.42
C GLY A 474 20.82 -3.43 -30.04
N ALA A 475 19.62 -4.04 -30.12
CA ALA A 475 19.41 -5.30 -30.82
C ALA A 475 19.84 -5.19 -32.30
N LEU A 476 19.42 -4.12 -32.99
CA LEU A 476 19.85 -3.84 -34.35
C LEU A 476 21.36 -3.64 -34.47
N ALA A 477 21.96 -2.86 -33.58
CA ALA A 477 23.41 -2.60 -33.60
C ALA A 477 24.25 -3.86 -33.33
N LEU A 478 23.75 -4.77 -32.49
CA LEU A 478 24.45 -6.01 -32.11
C LEU A 478 24.27 -7.14 -33.14
N THR A 479 23.12 -7.19 -33.81
CA THR A 479 22.80 -8.29 -34.75
C THR A 479 22.98 -7.90 -36.21
N GLY A 480 22.79 -6.63 -36.56
CA GLY A 480 22.72 -6.18 -37.96
C GLY A 480 21.52 -6.74 -38.73
N ASP A 481 20.52 -7.31 -38.04
CA ASP A 481 19.45 -8.10 -38.66
C ASP A 481 18.06 -7.54 -38.32
N PRO A 482 17.60 -6.52 -39.08
CA PRO A 482 16.31 -5.89 -38.81
C PRO A 482 15.13 -6.81 -39.14
N GLU A 483 15.28 -7.73 -40.10
CA GLU A 483 14.26 -8.74 -40.43
C GLU A 483 14.04 -9.71 -39.27
N ALA A 484 15.11 -10.21 -38.63
CA ALA A 484 15.00 -11.08 -37.47
C ALA A 484 14.42 -10.37 -36.25
N CYS A 485 14.69 -9.08 -36.08
CA CYS A 485 14.09 -8.26 -35.02
C CYS A 485 12.56 -8.14 -35.19
N ILE A 486 12.09 -7.84 -36.41
CA ILE A 486 10.66 -7.72 -36.71
C ILE A 486 9.96 -9.09 -36.63
N SER A 487 10.51 -10.11 -37.30
CA SER A 487 9.93 -11.45 -37.34
C SER A 487 9.89 -12.10 -35.96
N GLY A 488 10.96 -12.01 -35.17
CA GLY A 488 11.03 -12.54 -33.81
C GLY A 488 10.03 -11.87 -32.86
N LEU A 489 9.98 -10.53 -32.87
CA LEU A 489 9.01 -9.78 -32.05
C LEU A 489 7.56 -10.07 -32.49
N GLY A 490 7.31 -10.22 -33.79
CA GLY A 490 6.01 -10.59 -34.34
C GLY A 490 5.58 -11.99 -33.94
N LYS A 491 6.49 -12.97 -33.98
CA LYS A 491 6.22 -14.33 -33.50
C LYS A 491 5.93 -14.35 -32.01
N ILE A 492 6.73 -13.69 -31.18
CA ILE A 492 6.42 -13.56 -29.74
C ILE A 492 5.02 -12.97 -29.53
N THR A 493 4.70 -11.92 -30.27
CA THR A 493 3.38 -11.27 -30.21
C THR A 493 2.27 -12.27 -30.56
N ARG A 494 2.41 -13.04 -31.64
CA ARG A 494 1.40 -14.04 -32.05
C ARG A 494 1.36 -15.28 -31.15
N LEU A 495 2.50 -15.81 -30.72
CA LEU A 495 2.61 -16.97 -29.83
C LEU A 495 1.95 -16.68 -28.47
N ASN A 496 2.08 -15.44 -27.99
CA ASN A 496 1.37 -14.97 -26.81
C ASN A 496 -0.04 -14.44 -27.12
N ARG A 497 -0.42 -14.45 -28.40
CA ARG A 497 -1.68 -13.97 -28.98
C ARG A 497 -2.03 -12.51 -28.65
N MET A 498 -1.02 -11.67 -28.51
CA MET A 498 -1.13 -10.23 -28.25
C MET A 498 -1.60 -9.46 -29.49
N PRO A 499 -2.39 -8.37 -29.34
CA PRO A 499 -2.74 -7.51 -30.46
C PRO A 499 -1.52 -6.69 -30.94
N MET A 500 -1.40 -6.53 -32.25
CA MET A 500 -0.29 -5.82 -32.90
C MET A 500 -0.37 -4.29 -32.74
N GLU A 501 -1.59 -3.77 -32.83
CA GLU A 501 -1.93 -2.35 -32.65
C GLU A 501 -2.81 -2.20 -31.40
N TRP A 502 -2.66 -1.07 -30.72
CA TRP A 502 -3.40 -0.73 -29.52
C TRP A 502 -4.13 0.60 -29.73
N GLY A 503 -5.21 0.84 -28.98
CA GLY A 503 -5.98 2.08 -29.08
C GLY A 503 -5.13 3.30 -28.71
N LYS A 504 -5.49 4.49 -29.23
CA LYS A 504 -4.75 5.74 -28.98
C LYS A 504 -4.54 6.03 -27.49
N TRP A 505 -5.55 5.75 -26.66
CA TRP A 505 -5.51 5.94 -25.21
C TRP A 505 -4.75 4.84 -24.46
N ASP A 506 -4.58 3.66 -25.05
CA ASP A 506 -3.87 2.54 -24.41
C ASP A 506 -2.37 2.86 -24.23
N ARG A 507 -1.82 3.74 -25.07
CA ARG A 507 -0.41 4.16 -25.00
C ARG A 507 0.01 4.65 -23.61
N TYR A 508 -0.89 5.28 -22.84
CA TYR A 508 -0.56 5.80 -21.51
C TYR A 508 -0.41 4.69 -20.44
N TRP A 509 -1.04 3.55 -20.68
CA TRP A 509 -1.14 2.42 -19.75
C TRP A 509 -0.18 1.28 -20.09
N LEU A 510 0.34 1.25 -21.31
CA LEU A 510 1.28 0.23 -21.76
C LEU A 510 2.73 0.59 -21.37
N THR A 511 3.41 -0.37 -20.76
CA THR A 511 4.84 -0.30 -20.44
C THR A 511 5.72 -0.41 -21.70
N HIS A 512 5.21 -1.06 -22.75
CA HIS A 512 5.86 -1.19 -24.06
C HIS A 512 5.08 -0.41 -25.13
N PRO A 513 5.75 0.15 -26.15
CA PRO A 513 5.05 0.62 -27.35
C PRO A 513 4.34 -0.55 -28.05
N SER A 514 3.29 -0.26 -28.81
CA SER A 514 2.61 -1.29 -29.63
C SER A 514 3.61 -1.99 -30.57
N THR A 515 3.43 -3.29 -30.81
CA THR A 515 4.31 -4.09 -31.67
C THR A 515 4.50 -3.45 -33.06
N SER A 516 3.42 -3.00 -33.69
CA SER A 516 3.50 -2.32 -34.99
C SER A 516 4.27 -1.00 -34.96
N GLN A 517 4.24 -0.26 -33.83
CA GLN A 517 5.08 0.93 -33.68
C GLN A 517 6.56 0.54 -33.60
N ARG A 518 6.89 -0.52 -32.86
CA ARG A 518 8.26 -1.04 -32.79
C ARG A 518 8.73 -1.52 -34.17
N PHE A 519 7.87 -2.18 -34.95
CA PHE A 519 8.19 -2.58 -36.32
C PHE A 519 8.58 -1.40 -37.20
N ARG A 520 7.77 -0.34 -37.20
CA ARG A 520 8.06 0.88 -37.98
C ARG A 520 9.39 1.52 -37.58
N GLU A 521 9.69 1.59 -36.28
CA GLU A 521 10.95 2.16 -35.79
C GLU A 521 12.16 1.26 -36.13
N ILE A 522 12.03 -0.05 -36.01
CA ILE A 522 13.07 -1.02 -36.36
C ILE A 522 13.34 -0.99 -37.86
N ALA A 523 12.30 -1.03 -38.69
CA ALA A 523 12.39 -0.94 -40.15
C ALA A 523 13.09 0.33 -40.61
N LYS A 524 12.66 1.48 -40.06
CA LYS A 524 13.25 2.79 -40.37
C LYS A 524 14.73 2.85 -40.00
N ARG A 525 15.13 2.28 -38.85
CA ARG A 525 16.53 2.26 -38.40
C ARG A 525 17.39 1.26 -39.15
N GLY A 526 16.81 0.12 -39.54
CA GLY A 526 17.45 -0.91 -40.32
C GLY A 526 17.55 -0.61 -41.82
N GLY A 527 16.98 0.51 -42.28
CA GLY A 527 16.97 0.87 -43.70
C GLY A 527 16.17 -0.10 -44.58
N MET A 528 15.14 -0.75 -44.02
CA MET A 528 14.32 -1.72 -44.74
C MET A 528 13.38 -1.05 -45.72
N SER A 529 13.19 -1.65 -46.90
CA SER A 529 12.11 -1.28 -47.83
C SER A 529 10.75 -1.75 -47.31
N GLU A 530 9.65 -1.12 -47.76
CA GLU A 530 8.28 -1.53 -47.40
C GLU A 530 7.99 -3.00 -47.75
N GLU A 531 8.60 -3.51 -48.83
CA GLU A 531 8.50 -4.90 -49.24
C GLU A 531 9.19 -5.84 -48.23
N GLN A 532 10.39 -5.49 -47.77
CA GLN A 532 11.11 -6.25 -46.73
C GLN A 532 10.36 -6.25 -45.40
N VAL A 533 9.74 -5.11 -45.03
CA VAL A 533 8.92 -5.02 -43.82
C VAL A 533 7.71 -5.95 -43.94
N THR A 534 7.04 -5.92 -45.08
CA THR A 534 5.88 -6.79 -45.36
C THR A 534 6.27 -8.27 -45.31
N ALA A 535 7.40 -8.63 -45.94
CA ALA A 535 7.92 -9.99 -45.92
C ALA A 535 8.28 -10.45 -44.49
N ALA A 536 8.94 -9.60 -43.69
CA ALA A 536 9.25 -9.91 -42.30
C ALA A 536 7.98 -10.06 -41.44
N MET A 537 6.94 -9.25 -41.69
CA MET A 537 5.64 -9.38 -41.04
C MET A 537 4.89 -10.65 -41.44
N GLN A 538 5.03 -11.09 -42.69
CA GLN A 538 4.48 -12.37 -43.17
C GLN A 538 5.24 -13.55 -42.56
N ALA A 539 6.57 -13.50 -42.53
CA ALA A 539 7.42 -14.50 -41.87
C ALA A 539 7.11 -14.62 -40.36
N ALA A 540 6.70 -13.52 -39.72
CA ALA A 540 6.22 -13.56 -38.35
C ALA A 540 4.92 -14.38 -38.18
N GLY A 541 4.11 -14.51 -39.24
CA GLY A 541 2.83 -15.24 -39.23
C GLY A 541 2.90 -16.69 -39.74
N GLY A 542 4.02 -17.09 -40.35
CA GLY A 542 4.22 -18.45 -40.89
C GLY A 542 4.97 -19.40 -39.95
N GLU A 543 5.12 -20.65 -40.37
CA GLU A 543 6.01 -21.60 -39.69
C GLU A 543 7.46 -21.09 -39.67
N THR A 544 8.18 -21.39 -38.58
CA THR A 544 9.59 -21.00 -38.45
C THR A 544 10.46 -21.73 -39.46
N THR A 545 10.79 -21.03 -40.55
CA THR A 545 11.73 -21.44 -41.60
C THR A 545 13.15 -21.03 -41.20
N GLY A 546 13.90 -21.93 -40.54
CA GLY A 546 15.29 -21.67 -40.18
C GLY A 546 15.85 -22.63 -39.12
N GLU A 547 17.17 -22.63 -38.98
CA GLU A 547 17.84 -23.39 -37.93
C GLU A 547 17.36 -22.95 -36.55
N ARG A 548 17.19 -23.91 -35.63
CA ARG A 548 16.82 -23.65 -34.23
C ARG A 548 17.98 -24.00 -33.32
N TYR A 549 18.01 -23.40 -32.13
CA TYR A 549 18.99 -23.78 -31.12
C TYR A 549 18.70 -25.20 -30.62
N ASN A 550 19.70 -26.08 -30.69
CA ASN A 550 19.64 -27.37 -30.03
C ASN A 550 20.08 -27.19 -28.56
N ILE A 551 19.13 -27.14 -27.63
CA ILE A 551 19.44 -26.96 -26.22
C ILE A 551 19.95 -28.28 -25.65
N VAL A 552 21.26 -28.43 -25.52
CA VAL A 552 21.86 -29.52 -24.75
C VAL A 552 21.68 -29.22 -23.26
N VAL A 553 20.52 -29.61 -22.72
CA VAL A 553 20.26 -29.50 -21.28
C VAL A 553 21.03 -30.61 -20.58
N ARG A 554 22.24 -30.32 -20.08
CA ARG A 554 22.83 -31.20 -19.06
C ARG A 554 22.01 -31.03 -17.79
N SER A 555 21.38 -32.13 -17.34
CA SER A 555 20.94 -32.29 -15.96
C SER A 555 22.16 -31.96 -15.09
N ALA A 556 22.17 -30.77 -14.49
CA ALA A 556 23.24 -30.41 -13.60
C ALA A 556 23.15 -31.35 -12.39
N ALA A 557 24.24 -32.02 -12.05
CA ALA A 557 24.43 -32.67 -10.75
C ALA A 557 24.41 -31.66 -9.57
N ALA A 558 24.25 -30.36 -9.87
CA ALA A 558 24.05 -29.28 -8.92
C ALA A 558 22.55 -28.92 -8.83
N PRO A 559 22.05 -28.50 -7.65
CA PRO A 559 20.66 -28.07 -7.51
C PRO A 559 20.33 -27.00 -8.55
N ALA A 560 19.18 -27.15 -9.24
CA ALA A 560 18.74 -26.22 -10.27
C ALA A 560 18.76 -24.79 -9.70
N PRO A 561 19.40 -23.82 -10.39
CA PRO A 561 19.32 -22.43 -9.96
C PRO A 561 17.86 -21.99 -9.89
N VAL A 562 17.58 -21.05 -9.00
CA VAL A 562 16.20 -20.62 -8.71
C VAL A 562 16.10 -19.12 -8.85
N VAL A 563 15.14 -18.66 -9.67
CA VAL A 563 14.88 -17.23 -9.92
C VAL A 563 13.76 -16.72 -9.03
#